data_AF-A0A7Z9VWE7-F1
#
_entry.id   AF-A0A7Z9VWE7-F1
#
_cell.length_a   1.000
_cell.length_b   1.000
_cell.length_c   1.000
_cell.angle_alpha   90.00
_cell.angle_beta   90.00
_cell.angle_gamma   90.00
#
_symmetry.space_group_name_H-M   'P 1'
#
loop_
_entity.id
_entity.type
_entity.pdbx_description
1 polymer ?
#
loop_
_entity_poly.entity_id
_entity_poly.type
_entity_poly.pdbx_seq_one_letter_code
_entity_poly.pdbx_strand_id
1 'polypeptide(L)'
;MKKLLLTLLCPLLLIGGDTLTIAFWNVENLFDLEDDPRKNDEEFALGGKKGVTQKIYDLKLAHCAEVLADLNADIVGLCEVENRFVLEELNREFIGRNYDIVHFESPDRRGIDCALLYDAKILTVLDAKAIKNRMSTGKPTRDILYVKGEFESEVIHIFVNHWPSNYGGKEQAIPKRAETSLLLRKHVDEILTADPSAEIVIIGDLNEGPLDDNVQSLLSRRAENPVFRLQNLMTPFMGKPNVGTYVYRGEDEIIDQIIVSRGLMQEEGLIVVEGSTAILDMPKYRQQSGNYRHYPYRFWAGNKLLGGYSDHLAVKVAIIAP
;
A
#
# COMPACT_ATOMS: atom_id res chain seq x y z
N MET A 1 34.30 -47.56 5.32
CA MET A 1 34.01 -46.22 5.90
C MET A 1 32.80 -45.64 5.20
N LYS A 2 31.58 -45.85 5.74
CA LYS A 2 30.35 -45.24 5.21
C LYS A 2 30.13 -43.91 5.92
N LYS A 3 30.13 -42.81 5.17
CA LYS A 3 29.85 -41.46 5.68
C LYS A 3 28.38 -41.42 6.12
N LEU A 4 28.16 -41.14 7.40
CA LEU A 4 26.85 -40.87 7.97
C LEU A 4 26.42 -39.47 7.50
N LEU A 5 25.40 -39.39 6.65
CA LEU A 5 24.79 -38.14 6.24
C LEU A 5 23.88 -37.70 7.39
N LEU A 6 24.31 -36.68 8.15
CA LEU A 6 23.52 -36.09 9.21
C LEU A 6 22.54 -35.10 8.56
N THR A 7 21.32 -35.52 8.28
CA THR A 7 20.23 -34.64 7.86
C THR A 7 19.81 -33.83 9.09
N LEU A 8 20.19 -32.55 9.15
CA LEU A 8 19.58 -31.60 10.08
C LEU A 8 18.11 -31.46 9.68
N LEU A 9 17.20 -32.09 10.42
CA LEU A 9 15.79 -31.70 10.41
C LEU A 9 15.72 -30.34 11.10
N CYS A 10 15.51 -29.29 10.32
CA CYS A 10 15.01 -28.02 10.83
C CYS A 10 13.59 -28.28 11.35
N PRO A 11 13.27 -28.06 12.64
CA PRO A 11 11.90 -28.22 13.10
C PRO A 11 11.08 -27.14 12.40
N LEU A 12 10.13 -27.56 11.56
CA LEU A 12 9.06 -26.70 11.10
C LEU A 12 8.24 -26.39 12.35
N LEU A 13 8.49 -25.23 12.97
CA LEU A 13 7.62 -24.70 14.00
C LEU A 13 6.25 -24.52 13.34
N LEU A 14 5.32 -25.43 13.66
CA LEU A 14 3.90 -25.22 13.43
C LEU A 14 3.48 -24.12 14.41
N ILE A 15 3.62 -22.87 13.98
CA ILE A 15 3.12 -21.73 14.73
C ILE A 15 1.59 -21.76 14.58
N GLY A 16 0.90 -21.98 15.70
CA GLY A 16 -0.54 -22.21 15.77
C GLY A 16 -1.37 -20.96 16.03
N GLY A 17 -0.81 -19.76 15.78
CA GLY A 17 -1.50 -18.49 15.95
C GLY A 17 -2.32 -18.10 14.71
N ASP A 18 -3.40 -17.35 14.92
CA ASP A 18 -4.14 -16.73 13.82
C ASP A 18 -3.22 -15.79 13.03
N THR A 19 -3.39 -15.78 11.72
CA THR A 19 -2.53 -15.00 10.80
C THR A 19 -3.27 -13.75 10.35
N LEU A 20 -2.65 -12.58 10.52
CA LEU A 20 -3.08 -11.30 10.00
C LEU A 20 -2.35 -10.98 8.68
N THR A 21 -3.07 -10.99 7.57
CA THR A 21 -2.56 -10.59 6.26
C THR A 21 -2.83 -9.11 6.02
N ILE A 22 -1.76 -8.33 5.82
CA ILE A 22 -1.83 -6.91 5.50
C ILE A 22 -1.36 -6.69 4.07
N ALA A 23 -2.18 -6.02 3.27
CA ALA A 23 -1.89 -5.70 1.88
C ALA A 23 -1.94 -4.20 1.60
N PHE A 24 -1.32 -3.81 0.49
CA PHE A 24 -1.45 -2.47 -0.07
C PHE A 24 -1.61 -2.52 -1.58
N TRP A 25 -2.44 -1.61 -2.10
CA TRP A 25 -2.65 -1.46 -3.53
C TRP A 25 -3.01 -0.03 -3.93
N ASN A 26 -2.28 0.53 -4.90
CA ASN A 26 -2.74 1.69 -5.65
C ASN A 26 -3.80 1.22 -6.66
N VAL A 27 -5.04 1.70 -6.49
CA VAL A 27 -6.18 1.21 -7.28
C VAL A 27 -6.29 1.84 -8.66
N GLU A 28 -5.37 2.72 -9.07
CA GLU A 28 -5.43 3.53 -10.31
C GLU A 28 -6.78 4.24 -10.45
N ASN A 29 -6.94 5.34 -9.71
CA ASN A 29 -8.07 6.27 -9.78
C ASN A 29 -9.46 5.57 -9.71
N LEU A 30 -9.86 5.16 -8.50
CA LEU A 30 -11.22 4.71 -8.22
C LEU A 30 -12.11 5.91 -7.90
N PHE A 31 -12.82 6.37 -8.92
CA PHE A 31 -13.77 7.49 -8.88
C PHE A 31 -15.19 7.01 -9.14
N ASP A 32 -16.17 7.72 -8.60
CA ASP A 32 -17.57 7.61 -8.96
C ASP A 32 -17.86 8.32 -10.29
N LEU A 33 -19.14 8.55 -10.56
CA LEU A 33 -19.64 9.06 -11.83
C LEU A 33 -20.12 10.51 -11.75
N GLU A 34 -20.03 11.12 -10.57
CA GLU A 34 -20.46 12.49 -10.28
C GLU A 34 -19.25 13.44 -10.28
N ASP A 35 -19.47 14.68 -10.72
CA ASP A 35 -18.44 15.73 -10.73
C ASP A 35 -18.50 16.49 -9.39
N ASP A 36 -17.41 16.56 -8.63
CA ASP A 36 -17.31 17.49 -7.51
C ASP A 36 -16.64 18.78 -8.00
N PRO A 37 -17.38 19.90 -8.14
CA PRO A 37 -16.86 21.15 -8.70
C PRO A 37 -15.75 21.80 -7.85
N ARG A 38 -15.40 21.23 -6.69
CA ARG A 38 -14.31 21.66 -5.81
C ARG A 38 -13.03 20.85 -6.03
N LYS A 39 -13.09 19.74 -6.75
CA LYS A 39 -12.00 18.83 -7.09
C LYS A 39 -11.75 18.88 -8.61
N ASN A 40 -10.66 18.27 -9.04
CA ASN A 40 -10.28 18.10 -10.43
C ASN A 40 -10.54 16.64 -10.85
N ASP A 41 -11.78 16.19 -10.71
CA ASP A 41 -12.23 14.82 -10.96
C ASP A 41 -13.15 14.73 -12.20
N GLU A 42 -13.42 15.86 -12.86
CA GLU A 42 -14.38 16.00 -13.95
C GLU A 42 -14.10 15.08 -15.15
N GLU A 43 -12.87 14.57 -15.25
CA GLU A 43 -12.50 13.61 -16.28
C GLU A 43 -13.08 12.21 -16.09
N PHE A 44 -13.38 11.84 -14.84
CA PHE A 44 -13.94 10.56 -14.43
C PHE A 44 -15.45 10.60 -14.19
N ALA A 45 -16.07 11.79 -14.25
CA ALA A 45 -17.52 11.96 -14.17
C ALA A 45 -18.24 11.75 -15.52
N LEU A 46 -19.56 11.54 -15.47
CA LEU A 46 -20.40 11.39 -16.67
C LEU A 46 -20.29 12.62 -17.59
N GLY A 47 -19.97 12.37 -18.87
CA GLY A 47 -19.71 13.43 -19.85
C GLY A 47 -18.28 13.99 -19.83
N GLY A 48 -17.44 13.52 -18.91
CA GLY A 48 -16.02 13.84 -18.81
C GLY A 48 -15.18 13.31 -19.98
N LYS A 49 -13.94 13.79 -20.07
CA LYS A 49 -13.03 13.50 -21.21
C LYS A 49 -12.63 12.03 -21.36
N LYS A 50 -12.75 11.20 -20.31
CA LYS A 50 -12.53 9.74 -20.40
C LYS A 50 -13.76 8.99 -20.94
N GLY A 51 -14.90 9.65 -21.06
CA GLY A 51 -16.13 9.03 -21.56
C GLY A 51 -16.58 7.86 -20.69
N VAL A 52 -16.44 7.98 -19.37
CA VAL A 52 -16.93 6.98 -18.42
C VAL A 52 -18.43 6.76 -18.59
N THR A 53 -18.87 5.54 -18.30
CA THR A 53 -20.27 5.13 -18.30
C THR A 53 -20.48 4.21 -17.11
N GLN A 54 -21.73 3.95 -16.71
CA GLN A 54 -22.04 2.95 -15.68
C GLN A 54 -21.33 1.62 -15.93
N LYS A 55 -21.35 1.14 -17.18
CA LYS A 55 -20.66 -0.11 -17.56
C LYS A 55 -19.15 -0.08 -17.30
N ILE A 56 -18.49 1.06 -17.49
CA ILE A 56 -17.05 1.20 -17.25
C ILE A 56 -16.77 1.26 -15.74
N TYR A 57 -17.61 1.95 -14.98
CA TYR A 57 -17.53 2.00 -13.54
C TYR A 57 -17.74 0.62 -12.91
N ASP A 58 -18.78 -0.11 -13.32
CA ASP A 58 -19.05 -1.48 -12.87
C ASP A 58 -17.87 -2.41 -13.19
N LEU A 59 -17.26 -2.26 -14.38
CA LEU A 59 -16.06 -3.02 -14.75
C LEU A 59 -14.87 -2.68 -13.82
N LYS A 60 -14.69 -1.41 -13.46
CA LYS A 60 -13.65 -0.99 -12.51
C LYS A 60 -13.86 -1.63 -11.15
N LEU A 61 -15.09 -1.58 -10.62
CA LEU A 61 -15.44 -2.20 -9.34
C LEU A 61 -15.23 -3.71 -9.37
N ALA A 62 -15.71 -4.40 -10.42
CA ALA A 62 -15.54 -5.85 -10.56
C ALA A 62 -14.07 -6.27 -10.58
N HIS A 63 -13.22 -5.55 -11.32
CA HIS A 63 -11.77 -5.84 -11.35
C HIS A 63 -11.08 -5.51 -10.02
N CYS A 64 -11.47 -4.43 -9.34
CA CYS A 64 -11.00 -4.15 -7.99
C CYS A 64 -11.42 -5.26 -7.01
N ALA A 65 -12.67 -5.74 -7.09
CA ALA A 65 -13.18 -6.85 -6.27
C ALA A 65 -12.42 -8.16 -6.52
N GLU A 66 -12.07 -8.46 -7.77
CA GLU A 66 -11.21 -9.60 -8.11
C GLU A 66 -9.82 -9.51 -7.45
N VAL A 67 -9.22 -8.32 -7.43
CA VAL A 67 -7.91 -8.10 -6.77
C VAL A 67 -8.04 -8.31 -5.27
N LEU A 68 -9.11 -7.80 -4.64
CA LEU A 68 -9.38 -8.05 -3.21
C LEU A 68 -9.57 -9.54 -2.91
N ALA A 69 -10.25 -10.28 -3.81
CA ALA A 69 -10.43 -11.72 -3.69
C ALA A 69 -9.10 -12.49 -3.77
N ASP A 70 -8.23 -12.16 -4.73
CA ASP A 70 -6.93 -12.82 -4.89
C ASP A 70 -5.91 -12.42 -3.82
N LEU A 71 -6.01 -11.19 -3.29
CA LEU A 71 -5.23 -10.77 -2.12
C LEU A 71 -5.62 -11.59 -0.89
N ASN A 72 -6.93 -11.74 -0.66
CA ASN A 72 -7.54 -12.37 0.52
C ASN A 72 -6.90 -11.86 1.82
N ALA A 73 -6.77 -10.53 1.94
CA ALA A 73 -6.05 -9.88 3.02
C ALA A 73 -7.00 -9.30 4.08
N ASP A 74 -6.69 -9.45 5.35
CA ASP A 74 -7.52 -9.00 6.49
C ASP A 74 -7.54 -7.48 6.60
N ILE A 75 -6.47 -6.84 6.14
CA ILE A 75 -6.33 -5.40 6.05
C ILE A 75 -5.80 -5.05 4.67
N VAL A 76 -6.41 -4.07 4.01
CA VAL A 76 -5.96 -3.55 2.71
C VAL A 76 -5.85 -2.03 2.78
N GLY A 77 -4.62 -1.52 2.73
CA GLY A 77 -4.37 -0.11 2.47
C GLY A 77 -4.57 0.20 0.99
N LEU A 78 -5.34 1.23 0.68
CA LEU A 78 -5.58 1.68 -0.68
C LEU A 78 -5.09 3.12 -0.84
N CYS A 79 -4.67 3.47 -2.05
CA CYS A 79 -4.57 4.87 -2.47
C CYS A 79 -5.19 5.06 -3.86
N GLU A 80 -5.37 6.33 -4.24
CA GLU A 80 -6.10 6.72 -5.47
C GLU A 80 -7.59 6.46 -5.41
N VAL A 81 -8.15 6.61 -4.20
CA VAL A 81 -9.58 6.48 -3.94
C VAL A 81 -10.20 7.86 -3.85
N GLU A 82 -11.31 8.11 -4.53
CA GLU A 82 -11.92 9.44 -4.54
C GLU A 82 -12.59 9.83 -3.22
N ASN A 83 -13.41 8.93 -2.69
CA ASN A 83 -14.26 9.20 -1.53
C ASN A 83 -14.73 7.92 -0.84
N ARG A 84 -15.49 8.06 0.25
CA ARG A 84 -16.04 6.91 0.99
C ARG A 84 -17.11 6.14 0.19
N PHE A 85 -17.89 6.81 -0.64
CA PHE A 85 -18.98 6.18 -1.39
C PHE A 85 -18.43 5.08 -2.33
N VAL A 86 -17.36 5.36 -3.08
CA VAL A 86 -16.75 4.35 -3.96
C VAL A 86 -16.16 3.15 -3.21
N LEU A 87 -15.69 3.34 -1.97
CA LEU A 87 -15.22 2.24 -1.12
C LEU A 87 -16.37 1.36 -0.66
N GLU A 88 -17.50 1.95 -0.32
CA GLU A 88 -18.71 1.22 0.04
C GLU A 88 -19.23 0.44 -1.17
N GLU A 89 -19.23 1.02 -2.38
CA GLU A 89 -19.61 0.33 -3.63
C GLU A 89 -18.68 -0.85 -3.91
N LEU A 90 -17.36 -0.67 -3.78
CA LEU A 90 -16.39 -1.75 -3.91
C LEU A 90 -16.62 -2.87 -2.89
N ASN A 91 -16.89 -2.53 -1.63
CA ASN A 91 -17.17 -3.51 -0.58
C ASN A 91 -18.49 -4.27 -0.81
N ARG A 92 -19.46 -3.67 -1.52
CA ARG A 92 -20.68 -4.39 -1.96
C ARG A 92 -20.42 -5.34 -3.11
N GLU A 93 -19.58 -4.94 -4.06
CA GLU A 93 -19.20 -5.77 -5.21
C GLU A 93 -18.33 -6.97 -4.77
N PHE A 94 -17.46 -6.77 -3.79
CA PHE A 94 -16.64 -7.85 -3.22
C PHE A 94 -17.39 -8.66 -2.15
N ILE A 95 -17.94 -9.81 -2.54
CA ILE A 95 -18.69 -10.69 -1.62
C ILE A 95 -17.83 -11.60 -0.72
N GLY A 96 -16.50 -11.60 -0.89
CA GLY A 96 -15.61 -12.53 -0.18
C GLY A 96 -15.40 -12.18 1.31
N ARG A 97 -15.55 -10.90 1.65
CA ARG A 97 -15.42 -10.38 3.01
C ARG A 97 -16.19 -9.07 3.12
N ASN A 98 -16.73 -8.80 4.31
CA ASN A 98 -17.31 -7.50 4.61
C ASN A 98 -16.29 -6.65 5.37
N TYR A 99 -15.70 -5.68 4.68
CA TYR A 99 -14.75 -4.76 5.30
C TYR A 99 -15.46 -3.58 5.97
N ASP A 100 -14.94 -3.17 7.11
CA ASP A 100 -15.13 -1.83 7.62
C ASP A 100 -14.12 -0.88 6.97
N ILE A 101 -14.45 0.41 6.93
CA ILE A 101 -13.72 1.43 6.15
C ILE A 101 -13.21 2.54 7.05
N VAL A 102 -11.90 2.81 6.99
CA VAL A 102 -11.30 4.04 7.51
C VAL A 102 -10.87 4.91 6.32
N HIS A 103 -11.46 6.11 6.22
CA HIS A 103 -11.20 7.06 5.14
C HIS A 103 -11.36 8.50 5.63
N PHE A 104 -10.48 9.40 5.17
CA PHE A 104 -10.57 10.83 5.40
C PHE A 104 -10.22 11.59 4.12
N GLU A 105 -11.04 12.59 3.78
CA GLU A 105 -10.76 13.51 2.67
C GLU A 105 -9.47 14.28 2.92
N SER A 106 -8.55 14.27 1.95
CA SER A 106 -7.31 15.04 2.00
C SER A 106 -7.36 16.31 1.12
N PRO A 107 -6.41 17.25 1.28
CA PRO A 107 -6.38 18.47 0.49
C PRO A 107 -6.02 18.30 -0.99
N ASP A 108 -5.66 17.09 -1.48
CA ASP A 108 -5.23 16.91 -2.87
C ASP A 108 -6.33 17.36 -3.85
N ARG A 109 -5.97 18.23 -4.79
CA ARG A 109 -6.96 18.84 -5.70
C ARG A 109 -7.56 17.85 -6.68
N ARG A 110 -6.92 16.71 -6.93
CA ARG A 110 -7.50 15.62 -7.74
C ARG A 110 -8.58 14.86 -6.98
N GLY A 111 -8.72 15.11 -5.68
CA GLY A 111 -9.71 14.43 -4.86
C GLY A 111 -9.39 12.98 -4.56
N ILE A 112 -8.10 12.59 -4.59
CA ILE A 112 -7.70 11.21 -4.30
C ILE A 112 -7.02 11.07 -2.94
N ASP A 113 -7.38 10.01 -2.24
CA ASP A 113 -7.03 9.79 -0.85
C ASP A 113 -6.47 8.39 -0.59
N CYS A 114 -5.95 8.22 0.62
CA CYS A 114 -5.63 6.91 1.18
C CYS A 114 -6.82 6.38 1.99
N ALA A 115 -7.03 5.06 1.93
CA ALA A 115 -8.06 4.37 2.70
C ALA A 115 -7.49 3.10 3.36
N LEU A 116 -8.20 2.60 4.37
CA LEU A 116 -7.98 1.27 4.92
C LEU A 116 -9.30 0.51 4.91
N LEU A 117 -9.30 -0.65 4.25
CA LEU A 117 -10.33 -1.68 4.41
C LEU A 117 -9.84 -2.69 5.46
N TYR A 118 -10.67 -3.10 6.41
CA TYR A 118 -10.27 -4.09 7.42
C TYR A 118 -11.42 -5.01 7.85
N ASP A 119 -11.13 -6.28 8.14
CA ASP A 119 -12.11 -7.21 8.69
C ASP A 119 -12.30 -6.93 10.17
N ALA A 120 -13.44 -6.35 10.55
CA ALA A 120 -13.74 -6.00 11.94
C ALA A 120 -13.90 -7.23 12.86
N LYS A 121 -13.94 -8.45 12.32
CA LYS A 121 -13.89 -9.69 13.11
C LYS A 121 -12.47 -10.07 13.51
N ILE A 122 -11.46 -9.52 12.83
CA ILE A 122 -10.04 -9.84 13.02
C ILE A 122 -9.33 -8.66 13.70
N LEU A 123 -9.55 -7.44 13.22
CA LEU A 123 -8.90 -6.24 13.74
C LEU A 123 -9.93 -5.33 14.42
N THR A 124 -9.65 -4.94 15.66
CA THR A 124 -10.39 -3.85 16.33
C THR A 124 -9.65 -2.52 16.13
N VAL A 125 -10.27 -1.55 15.48
CA VAL A 125 -9.68 -0.19 15.36
C VAL A 125 -9.88 0.58 16.66
N LEU A 126 -8.76 0.99 17.27
CA LEU A 126 -8.71 1.75 18.52
C LEU A 126 -8.67 3.27 18.30
N ASP A 127 -7.96 3.71 17.26
CA ASP A 127 -7.86 5.13 16.88
C ASP A 127 -7.53 5.24 15.38
N ALA A 128 -7.98 6.32 14.76
CA ALA A 128 -7.66 6.63 13.37
C ALA A 128 -7.64 8.13 13.12
N LYS A 129 -6.67 8.61 12.33
CA LYS A 129 -6.58 10.02 11.95
C LYS A 129 -5.86 10.21 10.62
N ALA A 130 -6.23 11.29 9.94
CA ALA A 130 -5.42 11.87 8.87
C ALA A 130 -4.27 12.71 9.46
N ILE A 131 -3.03 12.33 9.16
CA ILE A 131 -1.85 13.12 9.45
C ILE A 131 -1.67 14.13 8.32
N LYS A 132 -1.91 15.40 8.65
CA LYS A 132 -1.94 16.51 7.69
C LYS A 132 -0.56 16.76 7.06
N ASN A 133 -0.45 16.52 5.76
CA ASN A 133 0.80 16.64 5.03
C ASN A 133 0.95 18.03 4.40
N ARG A 134 1.33 19.00 5.22
CA ARG A 134 1.44 20.40 4.79
C ARG A 134 2.80 20.67 4.15
N MET A 135 2.83 20.80 2.83
CA MET A 135 4.05 21.14 2.10
C MET A 135 4.51 22.57 2.40
N SER A 136 5.82 22.76 2.51
CA SER A 136 6.49 24.06 2.64
C SER A 136 6.13 25.01 1.49
N THR A 137 5.92 24.46 0.30
CA THR A 137 5.49 25.19 -0.90
C THR A 137 4.07 25.76 -0.81
N GLY A 138 3.29 25.36 0.20
CA GLY A 138 1.86 25.67 0.34
C GLY A 138 0.95 24.95 -0.66
N LYS A 139 1.51 24.18 -1.61
CA LYS A 139 0.71 23.35 -2.54
C LYS A 139 0.12 22.17 -1.77
N PRO A 140 -1.17 21.87 -1.96
CA PRO A 140 -1.79 20.72 -1.32
C PRO A 140 -1.19 19.40 -1.84
N THR A 141 -1.29 18.37 -0.99
CA THR A 141 -0.95 16.97 -1.30
C THR A 141 -1.79 16.06 -0.41
N ARG A 142 -1.71 14.75 -0.66
CA ARG A 142 -2.36 13.72 0.14
C ARG A 142 -1.82 13.69 1.57
N ASP A 143 -2.72 13.51 2.51
CA ASP A 143 -2.43 13.22 3.90
C ASP A 143 -1.97 11.76 4.08
N ILE A 144 -1.34 11.46 5.21
CA ILE A 144 -1.00 10.08 5.58
C ILE A 144 -2.13 9.55 6.46
N LEU A 145 -2.73 8.41 6.09
CA LEU A 145 -3.71 7.76 6.95
C LEU A 145 -2.97 6.97 8.03
N TYR A 146 -3.29 7.24 9.29
CA TYR A 146 -2.82 6.48 10.43
C TYR A 146 -3.98 5.76 11.10
N VAL A 147 -3.78 4.48 11.40
CA VAL A 147 -4.71 3.63 12.14
C VAL A 147 -3.95 2.92 13.25
N LYS A 148 -4.50 2.94 14.46
CA LYS A 148 -4.08 2.12 15.58
C LYS A 148 -5.12 1.01 15.75
N GLY A 149 -4.70 -0.24 15.59
CA GLY A 149 -5.55 -1.41 15.74
C GLY A 149 -5.08 -2.35 16.84
N GLU A 150 -5.94 -3.30 17.18
CA GLU A 150 -5.65 -4.42 18.08
C GLU A 150 -5.98 -5.74 17.36
N PHE A 151 -5.03 -6.66 17.36
CA PHE A 151 -5.13 -8.02 16.82
C PHE A 151 -4.58 -8.99 17.85
N GLU A 152 -5.37 -9.99 18.27
CA GLU A 152 -4.98 -10.96 19.32
C GLU A 152 -4.43 -10.31 20.60
N SER A 153 -5.06 -9.20 21.05
CA SER A 153 -4.64 -8.39 22.21
C SER A 153 -3.33 -7.61 22.05
N GLU A 154 -2.68 -7.66 20.88
CA GLU A 154 -1.49 -6.88 20.57
C GLU A 154 -1.84 -5.64 19.73
N VAL A 155 -1.14 -4.53 19.99
CA VAL A 155 -1.41 -3.25 19.36
C VAL A 155 -0.51 -3.05 18.15
N ILE A 156 -1.15 -2.85 16.99
CA ILE A 156 -0.46 -2.57 15.74
C ILE A 156 -0.75 -1.15 15.23
N HIS A 157 0.30 -0.46 14.79
CA HIS A 157 0.24 0.86 14.17
C HIS A 157 0.40 0.75 12.66
N ILE A 158 -0.56 1.25 11.90
CA ILE A 158 -0.59 1.13 10.45
C ILE A 158 -0.59 2.54 9.83
N PHE A 159 0.35 2.79 8.92
CA PHE A 159 0.41 4.01 8.12
C PHE A 159 0.19 3.67 6.65
N VAL A 160 -0.83 4.27 6.02
CA VAL A 160 -1.09 4.16 4.58
C VAL A 160 -0.65 5.45 3.88
N ASN A 161 0.24 5.30 2.91
CA ASN A 161 0.95 6.41 2.27
C ASN A 161 0.67 6.48 0.76
N HIS A 162 0.59 7.70 0.25
CA HIS A 162 0.66 7.99 -1.17
C HIS A 162 1.47 9.27 -1.40
N TRP A 163 2.78 9.11 -1.58
CA TRP A 163 3.71 10.23 -1.64
C TRP A 163 3.58 11.04 -2.94
N PRO A 164 4.00 12.32 -2.96
CA PRO A 164 3.95 13.15 -4.16
C PRO A 164 4.50 12.45 -5.43
N SER A 165 3.63 12.32 -6.44
CA SER A 165 3.99 11.68 -7.71
C SER A 165 4.92 12.55 -8.54
N ASN A 166 5.45 11.99 -9.63
CA ASN A 166 6.32 12.71 -10.57
C ASN A 166 5.57 13.73 -11.46
N TYR A 167 4.33 14.11 -11.12
CA TYR A 167 3.61 15.17 -11.83
C TYR A 167 4.36 16.51 -11.73
N GLY A 168 4.69 17.09 -12.88
CA GLY A 168 5.57 18.27 -12.97
C GLY A 168 7.07 17.96 -13.01
N GLY A 169 7.46 16.68 -12.97
CA GLY A 169 8.84 16.20 -13.11
C GLY A 169 9.43 15.64 -11.82
N LYS A 170 10.25 14.59 -11.94
CA LYS A 170 10.87 13.86 -10.81
C LYS A 170 11.68 14.78 -9.88
N GLU A 171 12.46 15.71 -10.45
CA GLU A 171 13.28 16.66 -9.68
C GLU A 171 12.45 17.56 -8.74
N GLN A 172 11.24 17.96 -9.17
CA GLN A 172 10.34 18.77 -8.34
C GLN A 172 9.58 17.94 -7.30
N ALA A 173 9.50 16.62 -7.50
CA ALA A 173 8.79 15.70 -6.61
C ALA A 173 9.67 15.23 -5.45
N ILE A 174 10.96 14.98 -5.70
CA ILE A 174 11.94 14.54 -4.68
C ILE A 174 11.88 15.37 -3.38
N PRO A 175 11.96 16.72 -3.39
CA PRO A 175 11.93 17.49 -2.14
C PRO A 175 10.57 17.40 -1.42
N LYS A 176 9.46 17.26 -2.15
CA LYS A 176 8.13 17.08 -1.54
C LYS A 176 8.00 15.69 -0.88
N ARG A 177 8.60 14.67 -1.49
CA ARG A 177 8.71 13.33 -0.90
C ARG A 177 9.63 13.33 0.32
N ALA A 178 10.70 14.11 0.31
CA ALA A 178 11.53 14.33 1.49
C ALA A 178 10.72 14.92 2.65
N GLU A 179 9.91 15.96 2.41
CA GLU A 179 9.03 16.54 3.45
C GLU A 179 8.02 15.52 4.00
N THR A 180 7.41 14.72 3.11
CA THR A 180 6.46 13.67 3.52
C THR A 180 7.15 12.56 4.32
N SER A 181 8.33 12.12 3.88
CA SER A 181 9.18 11.14 4.58
C SER A 181 9.55 11.62 5.98
N LEU A 182 9.96 12.89 6.12
CA LEU A 182 10.27 13.50 7.40
C LEU A 182 9.06 13.57 8.35
N LEU A 183 7.88 13.90 7.82
CA LEU A 183 6.64 13.94 8.58
C LEU A 183 6.25 12.55 9.09
N LEU A 184 6.24 11.54 8.21
CA LEU A 184 6.00 10.15 8.56
C LEU A 184 6.99 9.69 9.63
N ARG A 185 8.28 9.96 9.41
CA ARG A 185 9.34 9.54 10.31
C ARG A 185 9.22 10.15 11.69
N LYS A 186 8.80 11.41 11.78
CA LYS A 186 8.53 12.08 13.06
C LYS A 186 7.46 11.34 13.87
N HIS A 187 6.35 10.95 13.24
CA HIS A 187 5.28 10.23 13.94
C HIS A 187 5.69 8.82 14.35
N VAL A 188 6.46 8.12 13.52
CA VAL A 188 7.06 6.83 13.87
C VAL A 188 8.01 6.98 15.06
N ASP A 189 8.87 8.00 15.06
CA ASP A 189 9.78 8.28 16.18
C ASP A 189 9.05 8.62 17.48
N GLU A 190 7.92 9.34 17.40
CA GLU A 190 7.07 9.64 18.56
C GLU A 190 6.53 8.36 19.19
N ILE A 191 6.02 7.43 18.37
CA ILE A 191 5.53 6.12 18.83
C ILE A 191 6.67 5.32 19.44
N LEU A 192 7.79 5.14 18.73
CA LEU A 192 8.94 4.35 19.21
C LEU A 192 9.65 4.95 20.43
N THR A 193 9.51 6.26 20.66
CA THR A 193 10.01 6.90 21.88
C THR A 193 9.12 6.59 23.09
N ALA A 194 7.81 6.49 22.89
CA ALA A 194 6.86 6.14 23.94
C ALA A 194 6.85 4.63 24.22
N ASP A 195 7.00 3.82 23.17
CA ASP A 195 7.02 2.36 23.22
C ASP A 195 8.11 1.82 22.27
N PRO A 196 9.31 1.48 22.81
CA PRO A 196 10.42 0.95 22.02
C PRO A 196 10.16 -0.39 21.32
N SER A 197 9.12 -1.12 21.73
CA SER A 197 8.68 -2.39 21.16
C SER A 197 7.56 -2.23 20.13
N ALA A 198 7.03 -1.02 19.94
CA ALA A 198 5.84 -0.80 19.13
C ALA A 198 5.90 -1.46 17.74
N GLU A 199 4.83 -2.14 17.40
CA GLU A 199 4.64 -2.84 16.14
C GLU A 199 4.06 -1.87 15.11
N ILE A 200 4.87 -1.52 14.12
CA ILE A 200 4.51 -0.50 13.13
C ILE A 200 4.66 -1.08 11.74
N VAL A 201 3.60 -0.98 10.95
CA VAL A 201 3.58 -1.29 9.52
C VAL A 201 3.32 0.00 8.74
N ILE A 202 4.21 0.31 7.81
CA ILE A 202 4.09 1.40 6.86
C ILE A 202 3.89 0.77 5.51
N ILE A 203 2.74 1.02 4.91
CA ILE A 203 2.39 0.58 3.56
C ILE A 203 2.08 1.78 2.68
N GLY A 204 2.35 1.68 1.38
CA GLY A 204 2.00 2.76 0.47
C GLY A 204 2.77 2.81 -0.83
N ASP A 205 2.22 3.58 -1.77
CA ASP A 205 2.93 4.04 -2.95
C ASP A 205 3.80 5.23 -2.53
N LEU A 206 5.10 4.98 -2.37
CA LEU A 206 6.06 6.02 -2.00
C LEU A 206 6.61 6.77 -3.22
N ASN A 207 6.26 6.36 -4.44
CA ASN A 207 6.81 6.87 -5.70
C ASN A 207 8.36 6.81 -5.77
N GLU A 208 8.97 6.01 -4.89
CA GLU A 208 10.41 5.82 -4.73
C GLU A 208 10.71 4.38 -4.31
N GLY A 209 11.85 3.88 -4.78
CA GLY A 209 12.33 2.52 -4.54
C GLY A 209 12.94 2.33 -3.15
N PRO A 210 13.12 1.07 -2.70
CA PRO A 210 13.68 0.80 -1.38
C PRO A 210 15.06 1.43 -1.14
N LEU A 211 15.86 1.66 -2.18
CA LEU A 211 17.22 2.24 -2.09
C LEU A 211 17.28 3.74 -2.41
N ASP A 212 16.16 4.39 -2.74
CA ASP A 212 16.13 5.83 -3.00
C ASP A 212 16.30 6.64 -1.70
N ASP A 213 16.86 7.84 -1.81
CA ASP A 213 17.33 8.64 -0.68
C ASP A 213 16.26 8.92 0.39
N ASN A 214 15.01 9.25 0.01
CA ASN A 214 13.99 9.56 1.01
C ASN A 214 13.49 8.31 1.73
N VAL A 215 13.48 7.16 1.06
CA VAL A 215 13.15 5.87 1.68
C VAL A 215 14.30 5.45 2.60
N GLN A 216 15.56 5.55 2.17
CA GLN A 216 16.71 5.27 3.02
C GLN A 216 16.76 6.21 4.24
N SER A 217 16.42 7.49 4.07
CA SER A 217 16.30 8.43 5.18
C SER A 217 15.20 8.01 6.16
N LEU A 218 14.02 7.59 5.67
CA LEU A 218 12.95 7.06 6.50
C LEU A 218 13.41 5.85 7.32
N LEU A 219 14.16 4.92 6.73
CA LEU A 219 14.61 3.69 7.41
C LEU A 219 15.71 3.95 8.46
N SER A 220 16.67 4.81 8.11
CA SER A 220 17.95 4.92 8.82
C SER A 220 18.09 6.13 9.75
N ARG A 221 17.18 7.10 9.70
CA ARG A 221 17.21 8.25 10.63
C ARG A 221 17.27 7.73 12.07
N ARG A 222 18.19 8.23 12.90
CA ARG A 222 18.40 7.75 14.30
C ARG A 222 18.71 6.25 14.47
N ALA A 223 18.99 5.49 13.40
CA ALA A 223 19.19 4.04 13.47
C ALA A 223 20.52 3.60 14.13
N GLU A 224 21.34 4.56 14.56
CA GLU A 224 22.41 4.39 15.56
C GLU A 224 21.87 3.67 16.81
N ASN A 225 20.63 4.00 17.20
CA ASN A 225 19.87 3.23 18.17
C ASN A 225 18.97 2.23 17.42
N PRO A 226 19.14 0.91 17.62
CA PRO A 226 18.38 -0.13 16.94
C PRO A 226 16.86 -0.06 17.13
N VAL A 227 16.36 0.56 18.21
CA VAL A 227 14.92 0.79 18.44
C VAL A 227 14.30 1.56 17.27
N PHE A 228 15.03 2.54 16.75
CA PHE A 228 14.56 3.47 15.73
C PHE A 228 14.81 2.97 14.29
N ARG A 229 15.31 1.75 14.13
CA ARG A 229 15.56 1.16 12.82
C ARG A 229 14.26 0.57 12.27
N LEU A 230 13.97 0.87 11.01
CA LEU A 230 12.91 0.23 10.24
C LEU A 230 13.53 -0.72 9.20
N GLN A 231 12.79 -1.74 8.81
CA GLN A 231 13.16 -2.67 7.76
C GLN A 231 12.17 -2.57 6.60
N ASN A 232 12.67 -2.39 5.37
CA ASN A 232 11.85 -2.49 4.18
C ASN A 232 11.80 -3.94 3.71
N LEU A 233 10.61 -4.54 3.69
CA LEU A 233 10.38 -5.92 3.27
C LEU A 233 10.36 -6.09 1.75
N MET A 234 10.31 -4.98 0.99
CA MET A 234 10.32 -4.99 -0.46
C MET A 234 11.74 -4.94 -1.07
N THR A 235 12.77 -4.65 -0.26
CA THR A 235 14.19 -4.67 -0.72
C THR A 235 14.59 -5.97 -1.44
N PRO A 236 14.21 -7.18 -0.99
CA PRO A 236 14.56 -8.43 -1.67
C PRO A 236 13.96 -8.58 -3.07
N PHE A 237 13.02 -7.75 -3.50
CA PHE A 237 12.44 -7.79 -4.85
C PHE A 237 13.22 -6.97 -5.87
N MET A 238 14.11 -6.08 -5.42
CA MET A 238 14.86 -5.20 -6.30
C MET A 238 15.84 -5.92 -7.21
N GLY A 239 16.01 -5.39 -8.43
CA GLY A 239 17.00 -5.87 -9.40
C GLY A 239 16.71 -7.26 -9.97
N LYS A 240 15.57 -7.86 -9.63
CA LYS A 240 15.13 -9.13 -10.19
C LYS A 240 14.46 -8.88 -11.55
N PRO A 241 14.87 -9.59 -12.61
CA PRO A 241 14.26 -9.41 -13.93
C PRO A 241 12.76 -9.69 -13.91
N ASN A 242 11.96 -8.81 -14.52
CA ASN A 242 10.50 -8.93 -14.59
C ASN A 242 9.80 -8.92 -13.23
N VAL A 243 10.40 -8.29 -12.22
CA VAL A 243 9.83 -8.15 -10.87
C VAL A 243 9.78 -6.67 -10.51
N GLY A 244 8.57 -6.16 -10.39
CA GLY A 244 8.26 -4.75 -10.15
C GLY A 244 6.82 -4.64 -9.65
N THR A 245 6.53 -3.59 -8.89
CA THR A 245 5.14 -3.20 -8.57
C THR A 245 4.60 -2.21 -9.59
N TYR A 246 5.49 -1.50 -10.29
CA TYR A 246 5.19 -0.52 -11.33
C TYR A 246 6.19 -0.68 -12.50
N VAL A 247 5.83 -0.19 -13.69
CA VAL A 247 6.76 -0.15 -14.84
C VAL A 247 6.82 1.25 -15.42
N TYR A 248 8.02 1.85 -15.37
CA TYR A 248 8.29 3.18 -15.91
C TYR A 248 9.31 3.11 -17.04
N ARG A 249 8.91 3.54 -18.24
CA ARG A 249 9.78 3.59 -19.44
C ARG A 249 10.50 2.27 -19.75
N GLY A 250 9.89 1.13 -19.42
CA GLY A 250 10.40 -0.21 -19.67
C GLY A 250 11.16 -0.82 -18.51
N GLU A 251 11.38 -0.07 -17.44
CA GLU A 251 12.06 -0.56 -16.24
C GLU A 251 11.04 -0.92 -15.16
N ASP A 252 11.21 -2.10 -14.56
CA ASP A 252 10.47 -2.51 -13.37
C ASP A 252 10.94 -1.70 -12.16
N GLU A 253 10.00 -1.03 -11.50
CA GLU A 253 10.22 -0.27 -10.28
C GLU A 253 9.44 -0.92 -9.11
N ILE A 254 10.01 -0.87 -7.92
CA ILE A 254 9.35 -1.30 -6.67
C ILE A 254 9.04 -0.02 -5.92
N ILE A 255 7.91 0.64 -6.18
CA ILE A 255 7.53 1.91 -5.52
C ILE A 255 6.44 1.75 -4.47
N ASP A 256 5.75 0.61 -4.49
CA ASP A 256 4.77 0.20 -3.49
C ASP A 256 5.51 -0.57 -2.38
N GLN A 257 5.54 0.00 -1.18
CA GLN A 257 6.41 -0.42 -0.09
C GLN A 257 5.63 -1.10 1.04
N ILE A 258 6.32 -2.03 1.71
CA ILE A 258 5.96 -2.56 3.02
C ILE A 258 7.19 -2.39 3.90
N ILE A 259 7.10 -1.53 4.91
CA ILE A 259 8.18 -1.21 5.85
C ILE A 259 7.69 -1.49 7.26
N VAL A 260 8.50 -2.13 8.08
CA VAL A 260 8.13 -2.53 9.44
C VAL A 260 9.10 -2.00 10.48
N SER A 261 8.62 -1.76 11.71
CA SER A 261 9.49 -1.51 12.87
C SER A 261 10.22 -2.77 13.30
N ARG A 262 11.21 -2.60 14.17
CA ARG A 262 11.90 -3.72 14.82
C ARG A 262 10.97 -4.54 15.72
N GLY A 263 9.87 -3.99 16.24
CA GLY A 263 8.89 -4.71 17.07
C GLY A 263 8.39 -5.98 16.38
N LEU A 264 8.02 -5.84 15.10
CA LEU A 264 7.52 -6.93 14.26
C LEU A 264 8.57 -7.96 13.80
N MET A 265 9.81 -7.82 14.24
CA MET A 265 10.94 -8.67 13.85
C MET A 265 11.57 -9.39 15.05
N GLN A 266 10.92 -9.33 16.22
CA GLN A 266 11.39 -9.96 17.46
C GLN A 266 10.59 -11.24 17.74
N GLU A 267 11.00 -12.01 18.75
CA GLU A 267 10.35 -13.27 19.13
C GLU A 267 9.18 -13.06 20.12
N GLU A 268 8.78 -11.81 20.36
CA GLU A 268 7.73 -11.41 21.30
C GLU A 268 6.75 -10.46 20.60
N GLY A 269 5.46 -10.54 20.95
CA GLY A 269 4.40 -9.76 20.30
C GLY A 269 4.06 -10.29 18.90
N LEU A 270 3.53 -9.43 18.05
CA LEU A 270 3.27 -9.73 16.65
C LEU A 270 4.58 -9.88 15.87
N ILE A 271 4.62 -10.88 14.99
CA ILE A 271 5.83 -11.22 14.23
C ILE A 271 5.50 -11.31 12.74
N VAL A 272 6.30 -10.65 11.90
CA VAL A 272 6.24 -10.88 10.45
C VAL A 272 6.65 -12.32 10.15
N VAL A 273 5.77 -13.04 9.44
CA VAL A 273 6.06 -14.39 8.98
C VAL A 273 7.16 -14.32 7.92
N GLU A 274 8.31 -14.93 8.20
CA GLU A 274 9.45 -14.94 7.29
C GLU A 274 9.04 -15.52 5.91
N GLY A 275 9.41 -14.82 4.84
CA GLY A 275 9.10 -15.23 3.46
C GLY A 275 7.64 -15.02 3.03
N SER A 276 6.79 -14.43 3.88
CA SER A 276 5.38 -14.15 3.53
C SER A 276 5.17 -12.91 2.67
N THR A 277 6.16 -12.03 2.58
CA THR A 277 6.08 -10.83 1.74
C THR A 277 5.97 -11.24 0.27
N ALA A 278 4.98 -10.70 -0.44
CA ALA A 278 4.70 -11.06 -1.83
C ALA A 278 4.16 -9.89 -2.64
N ILE A 279 4.44 -9.91 -3.95
CA ILE A 279 3.74 -9.11 -4.96
C ILE A 279 2.65 -10.01 -5.57
N LEU A 280 1.41 -9.53 -5.63
CA LEU A 280 0.33 -10.23 -6.32
C LEU A 280 0.51 -10.08 -7.83
N ASP A 281 1.23 -11.02 -8.43
CA ASP A 281 1.61 -10.99 -9.84
C ASP A 281 1.16 -12.27 -10.57
N MET A 282 -0.08 -12.26 -11.03
CA MET A 282 -0.67 -13.30 -11.87
C MET A 282 -0.69 -12.83 -13.33
N PRO A 283 -0.68 -13.74 -14.32
CA PRO A 283 -0.70 -13.34 -15.73
C PRO A 283 -1.81 -12.34 -16.09
N LYS A 284 -2.99 -12.45 -15.48
CA LYS A 284 -4.11 -11.51 -15.72
C LYS A 284 -3.80 -10.05 -15.33
N TYR A 285 -2.87 -9.84 -14.39
CA TYR A 285 -2.45 -8.51 -13.94
C TYR A 285 -1.36 -7.88 -14.81
N ARG A 286 -0.87 -8.59 -15.83
CA ARG A 286 0.09 -8.04 -16.80
C ARG A 286 -0.48 -8.04 -18.21
N GLN A 287 -0.13 -6.99 -18.96
CA GLN A 287 -0.44 -6.94 -20.38
C GLN A 287 0.32 -8.05 -21.12
N GLN A 288 -0.41 -8.87 -21.86
CA GLN A 288 0.12 -10.10 -22.47
C GLN A 288 0.78 -9.88 -23.84
N SER A 289 0.51 -8.76 -24.52
CA SER A 289 0.95 -8.53 -25.90
C SER A 289 1.17 -7.06 -26.25
N GLY A 290 1.84 -6.82 -27.39
CA GLY A 290 2.17 -5.49 -27.89
C GLY A 290 3.39 -4.86 -27.21
N ASN A 291 3.63 -3.57 -27.48
CA ASN A 291 4.80 -2.83 -27.00
C ASN A 291 4.86 -2.68 -25.47
N TYR A 292 3.73 -2.86 -24.79
CA TYR A 292 3.59 -2.82 -23.34
C TYR A 292 3.40 -4.21 -22.74
N ARG A 293 3.74 -5.28 -23.47
CA ARG A 293 3.80 -6.63 -22.88
C ARG A 293 4.67 -6.57 -21.61
N HIS A 294 4.26 -7.29 -20.56
CA HIS A 294 4.83 -7.28 -19.21
C HIS A 294 4.37 -6.14 -18.29
N TYR A 295 3.94 -4.99 -18.81
CA TYR A 295 3.48 -3.89 -17.94
C TYR A 295 2.27 -4.34 -17.12
N PRO A 296 2.10 -3.85 -15.88
CA PRO A 296 0.84 -3.96 -15.17
C PRO A 296 -0.31 -3.57 -16.10
N TYR A 297 -1.34 -4.41 -16.13
CA TYR A 297 -2.45 -4.23 -17.04
C TYR A 297 -3.32 -3.10 -16.49
N ARG A 298 -2.99 -1.88 -16.87
CA ARG A 298 -3.67 -0.66 -16.46
C ARG A 298 -5.09 -0.56 -16.98
N PHE A 299 -5.95 0.12 -16.23
CA PHE A 299 -7.31 0.42 -16.61
C PHE A 299 -7.35 1.50 -17.69
N TRP A 300 -6.56 2.56 -17.56
CA TRP A 300 -6.50 3.68 -18.48
C TRP A 300 -5.13 3.84 -19.16
N ALA A 301 -5.14 4.13 -20.46
CA ALA A 301 -3.97 4.63 -21.18
C ALA A 301 -4.28 6.04 -21.73
N GLY A 302 -3.98 7.06 -20.92
CA GLY A 302 -4.49 8.42 -21.17
C GLY A 302 -6.02 8.43 -21.09
N ASN A 303 -6.68 8.83 -22.18
CA ASN A 303 -8.15 8.82 -22.28
C ASN A 303 -8.70 7.50 -22.84
N LYS A 304 -7.84 6.54 -23.23
CA LYS A 304 -8.28 5.27 -23.79
C LYS A 304 -8.51 4.26 -22.66
N LEU A 305 -9.70 3.67 -22.61
CA LEU A 305 -9.98 2.51 -21.77
C LEU A 305 -9.21 1.29 -22.31
N LEU A 306 -8.35 0.71 -21.47
CA LEU A 306 -7.75 -0.60 -21.72
C LEU A 306 -8.49 -1.72 -20.97
N GLY A 307 -9.14 -1.39 -19.85
CA GLY A 307 -9.97 -2.31 -19.08
C GLY A 307 -9.16 -3.34 -18.29
N GLY A 308 -7.93 -3.02 -17.89
CA GLY A 308 -7.16 -3.84 -16.94
C GLY A 308 -7.59 -3.62 -15.49
N TYR A 309 -6.66 -3.72 -14.54
CA TYR A 309 -6.88 -3.63 -13.09
C TYR A 309 -6.33 -2.33 -12.51
N SER A 310 -5.01 -2.15 -12.62
CA SER A 310 -4.25 -0.99 -12.15
C SER A 310 -2.92 -0.94 -12.91
N ASP A 311 -2.31 0.24 -13.01
CA ASP A 311 -0.92 0.37 -13.43
C ASP A 311 0.09 -0.05 -12.33
N HIS A 312 -0.41 -0.43 -11.15
CA HIS A 312 0.34 -1.00 -10.03
C HIS A 312 -0.09 -2.45 -9.71
N LEU A 313 0.87 -3.27 -9.29
CA LEU A 313 0.61 -4.57 -8.67
C LEU A 313 0.53 -4.43 -7.15
N ALA A 314 -0.43 -5.13 -6.54
CA ALA A 314 -0.61 -5.12 -5.09
C ALA A 314 0.52 -5.87 -4.37
N VAL A 315 0.80 -5.49 -3.13
CA VAL A 315 1.80 -6.12 -2.26
C VAL A 315 1.15 -6.58 -0.96
N LYS A 316 1.66 -7.65 -0.34
CA LYS A 316 1.17 -8.15 0.95
C LYS A 316 2.26 -8.76 1.82
N VAL A 317 1.96 -8.88 3.11
CA VAL A 317 2.76 -9.56 4.12
C VAL A 317 1.83 -10.24 5.13
N ALA A 318 2.27 -11.36 5.71
CA ALA A 318 1.57 -12.01 6.81
C ALA A 318 2.28 -11.73 8.14
N ILE A 319 1.48 -11.51 9.17
CA ILE A 319 1.89 -11.31 10.56
C ILE A 319 1.15 -12.35 11.41
N ILE A 320 1.80 -12.86 12.45
CA ILE A 320 1.21 -13.83 13.38
C ILE A 320 1.27 -13.26 14.79
N ALA A 321 0.30 -13.64 15.60
CA ALA A 321 0.38 -13.51 17.04
C ALA A 321 1.22 -14.67 17.64
N PRO A 322 1.85 -14.45 18.82
CA PRO A 322 2.69 -15.45 19.47
C PRO A 322 1.95 -16.73 19.92
#